data_AF-A0A5C6BCP6-F1
#
_entry.id   AF-A0A5C6BCP6-F1
#
_cell.length_a   1.000
_cell.length_b   1.000
_cell.length_c   1.000
_cell.angle_alpha   90.00
_cell.angle_beta   90.00
_cell.angle_gamma   90.00
#
_symmetry.space_group_name_H-M   'P 1'
#
loop_
_entity.id
_entity.type
_entity.pdbx_description
1 polymer ?
#
loop_
_entity_poly.entity_id
_entity_poly.type
_entity_poly.pdbx_seq_one_letter_code
_entity_poly.pdbx_strand_id
1 'polypeptide(L)'
;MQHQRTAGTEQPGWRWGPFTFRLPFYHTGITWPEFFQGIFVAGATGLGLVPLLTGPFGLSFEEAVACIFIQSMLISSAPILFGEPFAPGWVTPALPLAIAFILAVDGNGNAVYGTPQEKFQMMTAVSLNFAAILFFMGATGLGHRFIRWLPDALKSGIILGAAIAALMRVMLDEKKELLLKQPITTTVAVAICLILTFSLPVQRLKLRWRWLAKFAGLGLLPGFVIAAIVGPLPWVNEISYSDAIKSIGTNFNDIILIPPFADLFNKVSPFAIGWPSLTMFLDGFPLAIMGYVILFGDLITGAEVIQDAQPSRPDEKIVIDVNRSHFSLAIRNAMMALFSPFFPTQGCLWTGVHVIVVQRWREGRQAMDSLYTGISSYYVFGVPLLYMILPLLNVLKPLMGIALSLTLVLTGFACAYVAMGISKTPIERGVALLTAVSLVVFPNPWVGMSVGIVATLLLVGLPKRDPDPA
;
A
#
# COMPACT_ATOMS: atom_id res chain seq x y z
N MET A 1 18.59 30.30 3.09
CA MET A 1 19.81 29.46 3.15
C MET A 1 19.36 28.05 3.45
N GLN A 2 19.47 27.10 2.50
CA GLN A 2 19.26 25.68 2.78
C GLN A 2 20.29 25.24 3.82
N HIS A 3 19.87 24.54 4.87
CA HIS A 3 20.80 24.00 5.86
C HIS A 3 21.66 22.94 5.14
N GLN A 4 22.87 23.30 4.72
CA GLN A 4 23.73 22.38 3.98
C GLN A 4 24.13 21.22 4.89
N ARG A 5 23.89 19.98 4.42
CA ARG A 5 24.29 18.77 5.13
C ARG A 5 25.81 18.69 5.19
N THR A 6 26.37 18.53 6.39
CA THR A 6 27.78 18.20 6.58
C THR A 6 28.05 16.80 6.02
N ALA A 7 29.14 16.63 5.25
CA ALA A 7 29.44 15.34 4.63
C ALA A 7 29.54 14.21 5.67
N GLY A 8 28.90 13.07 5.39
CA GLY A 8 28.88 11.90 6.26
C GLY A 8 27.89 11.97 7.43
N THR A 9 27.09 13.03 7.52
CA THR A 9 26.04 13.18 8.54
C THR A 9 24.65 12.87 7.99
N GLU A 10 23.67 12.73 8.88
CA GLU A 10 22.26 12.61 8.50
C GLU A 10 21.73 13.93 7.91
N GLN A 11 20.71 13.84 7.05
CA GLN A 11 20.01 15.02 6.56
C GLN A 11 19.42 15.84 7.73
N PRO A 12 19.70 17.16 7.81
CA PRO A 12 19.22 18.02 8.90
C PRO A 12 17.69 18.02 9.06
N GLY A 13 17.23 18.29 10.28
CA GLY A 13 15.81 18.42 10.61
C GLY A 13 15.63 18.80 12.08
N TRP A 14 14.43 19.27 12.44
CA TRP A 14 14.07 19.58 13.83
C TRP A 14 13.66 18.30 14.56
N ARG A 15 14.42 17.93 15.59
CA ARG A 15 14.11 16.74 16.40
C ARG A 15 12.94 17.03 17.33
N TRP A 16 12.00 16.11 17.42
CA TRP A 16 10.89 16.15 18.37
C TRP A 16 10.56 14.73 18.87
N GLY A 17 10.90 14.45 20.13
CA GLY A 17 10.85 13.07 20.66
C GLY A 17 11.75 12.12 19.86
N PRO A 18 11.27 10.93 19.44
CA PRO A 18 12.03 9.99 18.61
C PRO A 18 12.08 10.40 17.13
N PHE A 19 11.41 11.48 16.75
CA PHE A 19 11.19 11.87 15.35
C PHE A 19 12.07 13.04 14.91
N THR A 20 12.19 13.17 13.60
CA THR A 20 12.87 14.30 12.96
C THR A 20 11.95 14.93 11.92
N PHE A 21 11.45 16.13 12.21
CA PHE A 21 10.68 16.91 11.27
C PHE A 21 11.58 17.54 10.21
N ARG A 22 11.30 17.28 8.94
CA ARG A 22 12.01 17.80 7.77
C ARG A 22 11.07 18.61 6.90
N LEU A 23 11.01 19.91 7.19
CA LEU A 23 10.26 20.88 6.39
C LEU A 23 10.69 20.81 4.91
N PRO A 24 9.77 20.55 3.97
CA PRO A 24 10.06 20.62 2.54
C PRO A 24 10.55 22.02 2.15
N PHE A 25 11.35 22.11 1.08
CA PHE A 25 12.01 23.33 0.59
C PHE A 25 13.13 23.89 1.48
N TYR A 26 13.03 23.67 2.79
CA TYR A 26 14.02 24.15 3.76
C TYR A 26 15.06 23.07 4.12
N HIS A 27 14.60 21.90 4.56
CA HIS A 27 15.45 20.74 4.88
C HIS A 27 15.61 19.79 3.70
N THR A 28 14.63 19.71 2.80
CA THR A 28 14.69 18.86 1.60
C THR A 28 14.52 19.69 0.34
N GLY A 29 15.26 19.35 -0.71
CA GLY A 29 15.18 20.01 -2.02
C GLY A 29 14.03 19.50 -2.88
N ILE A 30 14.12 19.79 -4.18
CA ILE A 30 13.23 19.25 -5.23
C ILE A 30 14.03 18.36 -6.14
N THR A 31 13.54 17.14 -6.37
CA THR A 31 14.00 16.29 -7.47
C THR A 31 12.88 16.06 -8.47
N TRP A 32 12.99 16.73 -9.62
CA TRP A 32 11.95 16.75 -10.65
C TRP A 32 11.48 15.36 -11.11
N PRO A 33 12.35 14.36 -11.34
CA PRO A 33 11.88 13.06 -11.79
C PRO A 33 11.06 12.29 -10.73
N GLU A 34 11.40 12.38 -9.43
CA GLU A 34 10.57 11.78 -8.37
C GLU A 34 9.26 12.55 -8.21
N PHE A 35 9.30 13.88 -8.34
CA PHE A 35 8.11 14.71 -8.30
C PHE A 35 7.08 14.30 -9.37
N PHE A 36 7.49 14.18 -10.64
CA PHE A 36 6.58 13.75 -11.70
C PHE A 36 6.10 12.31 -11.50
N GLN A 37 6.97 11.41 -11.01
CA GLN A 37 6.54 10.05 -10.68
C GLN A 37 5.51 10.03 -9.54
N GLY A 38 5.65 10.90 -8.53
CA GLY A 38 4.66 11.08 -7.47
C GLY A 38 3.29 11.47 -8.01
N ILE A 39 3.25 12.48 -8.87
CA ILE A 39 2.03 12.95 -9.55
C ILE A 39 1.35 11.82 -10.32
N PHE A 40 2.08 11.16 -11.23
CA PHE A 40 1.44 10.24 -12.18
C PHE A 40 1.26 8.82 -11.62
N VAL A 41 2.16 8.35 -10.76
CA VAL A 41 2.11 6.99 -10.21
C VAL A 41 1.34 6.95 -8.91
N ALA A 42 1.78 7.67 -7.87
CA ALA A 42 1.08 7.65 -6.59
C ALA A 42 -0.31 8.30 -6.66
N GLY A 43 -0.44 9.37 -7.45
CA GLY A 43 -1.74 9.96 -7.77
C GLY A 43 -2.73 8.93 -8.35
N ALA A 44 -2.36 8.27 -9.46
CA ALA A 44 -3.22 7.31 -10.13
C ALA A 44 -3.49 6.05 -9.29
N THR A 45 -2.47 5.52 -8.60
CA THR A 45 -2.63 4.35 -7.74
C THR A 45 -3.53 4.64 -6.54
N GLY A 46 -3.43 5.84 -5.93
CA GLY A 46 -4.31 6.25 -4.84
C GLY A 46 -5.79 6.26 -5.26
N LEU A 47 -6.07 6.73 -6.48
CA LEU A 47 -7.43 6.74 -7.04
C LEU A 47 -7.98 5.33 -7.34
N GLY A 48 -7.13 4.31 -7.36
CA GLY A 48 -7.58 2.91 -7.41
C GLY A 48 -8.45 2.50 -6.22
N LEU A 49 -8.44 3.26 -5.12
CA LEU A 49 -9.33 3.01 -3.98
C LEU A 49 -10.76 3.54 -4.17
N VAL A 50 -10.97 4.49 -5.10
CA VAL A 50 -12.29 5.12 -5.32
C VAL A 50 -13.40 4.08 -5.57
N PRO A 51 -13.25 3.06 -6.44
CA PRO A 51 -14.30 2.07 -6.66
C PRO A 51 -14.71 1.31 -5.40
N LEU A 52 -13.78 1.09 -4.45
CA LEU A 52 -14.10 0.45 -3.18
C LEU A 52 -14.85 1.40 -2.24
N LEU A 53 -14.45 2.67 -2.22
CA LEU A 53 -15.07 3.69 -1.38
C LEU A 53 -16.50 4.05 -1.84
N THR A 54 -16.72 4.11 -3.16
CA THR A 54 -18.04 4.48 -3.71
C THR A 54 -18.99 3.30 -3.83
N GLY A 55 -18.49 2.10 -4.13
CA GLY A 55 -19.29 0.89 -4.24
C GLY A 55 -19.63 0.34 -2.84
N PRO A 56 -18.84 -0.58 -2.27
CA PRO A 56 -19.15 -1.19 -0.98
C PRO A 56 -19.32 -0.24 0.21
N PHE A 57 -18.62 0.88 0.25
CA PHE A 57 -18.65 1.84 1.36
C PHE A 57 -19.60 3.04 1.11
N GLY A 58 -20.26 3.12 -0.04
CA GLY A 58 -21.35 4.06 -0.29
C GLY A 58 -21.00 5.55 -0.23
N LEU A 59 -19.72 5.93 -0.38
CA LEU A 59 -19.34 7.33 -0.49
C LEU A 59 -19.66 7.91 -1.87
N SER A 60 -19.85 9.23 -1.95
CA SER A 60 -19.81 9.91 -3.25
C SER A 60 -18.39 9.90 -3.83
N PHE A 61 -18.27 10.27 -5.10
CA PHE A 61 -16.94 10.38 -5.73
C PHE A 61 -16.07 11.42 -5.01
N GLU A 62 -16.63 12.59 -4.71
CA GLU A 62 -15.94 13.69 -4.05
C GLU A 62 -15.55 13.33 -2.61
N GLU A 63 -16.40 12.59 -1.90
CA GLU A 63 -16.10 12.05 -0.56
C GLU A 63 -14.99 11.01 -0.61
N ALA A 64 -15.01 10.11 -1.61
CA ALA A 64 -13.93 9.14 -1.81
C ALA A 64 -12.59 9.83 -2.09
N VAL A 65 -12.60 10.89 -2.90
CA VAL A 65 -11.41 11.72 -3.16
C VAL A 65 -10.94 12.43 -1.88
N ALA A 66 -11.86 12.95 -1.07
CA ALA A 66 -11.53 13.54 0.24
C ALA A 66 -10.87 12.50 1.18
N CYS A 67 -11.35 11.26 1.19
CA CYS A 67 -10.77 10.16 1.95
C CYS A 67 -9.33 9.87 1.50
N ILE A 68 -9.10 9.77 0.18
CA ILE A 68 -7.78 9.53 -0.42
C ILE A 68 -6.82 10.72 -0.17
N PHE A 69 -7.35 11.95 -0.11
CA PHE A 69 -6.59 13.14 0.26
C PHE A 69 -6.03 13.00 1.69
N ILE A 70 -6.89 12.69 2.67
CA ILE A 70 -6.49 12.50 4.07
C ILE A 70 -5.47 11.36 4.18
N GLN A 71 -5.76 10.24 3.54
CA GLN A 71 -4.87 9.09 3.47
C GLN A 71 -3.47 9.47 2.96
N SER A 72 -3.41 10.21 1.85
CA SER A 72 -2.17 10.63 1.22
C SER A 72 -1.41 11.66 2.03
N MET A 73 -2.10 12.55 2.74
CA MET A 73 -1.49 13.44 3.73
C MET A 73 -0.81 12.65 4.85
N LEU A 74 -1.49 11.64 5.40
CA LEU A 74 -0.94 10.79 6.47
C LEU A 74 0.24 9.94 5.98
N ILE A 75 0.19 9.40 4.75
CA ILE A 75 1.33 8.72 4.13
C ILE A 75 2.51 9.68 3.98
N SER A 76 2.27 10.87 3.41
CA SER A 76 3.30 11.88 3.18
C SER A 76 3.95 12.37 4.47
N SER A 77 3.23 12.31 5.60
CA SER A 77 3.76 12.67 6.91
C SER A 77 4.92 11.80 7.38
N ALA A 78 5.09 10.57 6.86
CA ALA A 78 6.16 9.67 7.31
C ALA A 78 7.57 10.26 7.10
N PRO A 79 7.97 10.64 5.88
CA PRO A 79 9.27 11.27 5.65
C PRO A 79 9.35 12.71 6.21
N ILE A 80 8.23 13.44 6.25
CA ILE A 80 8.19 14.87 6.59
C ILE A 80 8.13 15.10 8.10
N LEU A 81 7.11 14.54 8.78
CA LEU A 81 6.88 14.77 10.21
C LEU A 81 7.73 13.85 11.06
N PHE A 82 7.78 12.57 10.68
CA PHE A 82 8.42 11.54 11.49
C PHE A 82 9.88 11.30 11.11
N GLY A 83 10.28 11.72 9.91
CA GLY A 83 11.65 11.60 9.43
C GLY A 83 12.01 10.17 9.01
N GLU A 84 11.02 9.41 8.54
CA GLU A 84 11.20 8.04 8.08
C GLU A 84 12.06 7.97 6.80
N PRO A 85 13.01 7.03 6.71
CA PRO A 85 13.92 6.88 5.57
C PRO A 85 13.33 6.00 4.46
N PHE A 86 12.07 5.60 4.58
CA PHE A 86 11.37 4.74 3.63
C PHE A 86 10.40 5.57 2.79
N ALA A 87 10.18 5.16 1.54
CA ALA A 87 9.05 5.66 0.76
C ALA A 87 7.76 4.99 1.25
N PRO A 88 6.88 5.66 2.02
CA PRO A 88 5.71 5.03 2.63
C PRO A 88 4.64 4.63 1.60
N GLY A 89 4.00 3.50 1.85
CA GLY A 89 2.92 2.98 1.01
C GLY A 89 1.75 2.46 1.84
N TRP A 90 0.92 1.63 1.23
CA TRP A 90 -0.07 0.83 1.95
C TRP A 90 0.60 -0.46 2.43
N VAL A 91 -0.03 -1.18 3.36
CA VAL A 91 0.27 -2.61 3.53
C VAL A 91 -0.49 -3.36 2.44
N THR A 92 -0.10 -3.16 1.19
CA THR A 92 -0.87 -3.57 0.00
C THR A 92 -1.27 -5.05 0.01
N PRO A 93 -0.41 -6.00 0.43
CA PRO A 93 -0.81 -7.40 0.53
C PRO A 93 -1.95 -7.65 1.53
N ALA A 94 -2.12 -6.80 2.55
CA ALA A 94 -3.22 -6.94 3.50
C ALA A 94 -4.57 -6.42 2.94
N LEU A 95 -4.57 -5.60 1.88
CA LEU A 95 -5.78 -4.99 1.33
C LEU A 95 -6.79 -6.05 0.85
N PRO A 96 -6.39 -7.07 0.06
CA PRO A 96 -7.28 -8.15 -0.32
C PRO A 96 -7.92 -8.89 0.87
N LEU A 97 -7.15 -9.17 1.92
CA LEU A 97 -7.67 -9.83 3.14
C LEU A 97 -8.69 -8.95 3.85
N ALA A 98 -8.40 -7.64 3.95
CA ALA A 98 -9.32 -6.67 4.53
C ALA A 98 -10.63 -6.57 3.73
N ILE A 99 -10.55 -6.59 2.40
CA ILE A 99 -11.72 -6.57 1.51
C ILE A 99 -12.51 -7.89 1.65
N ALA A 100 -11.83 -9.04 1.64
CA ALA A 100 -12.50 -10.33 1.80
C ALA A 100 -13.26 -10.40 3.13
N PHE A 101 -12.66 -9.88 4.21
CA PHE A 101 -13.28 -9.81 5.53
C PHE A 101 -14.47 -8.85 5.58
N ILE A 102 -14.33 -7.63 5.06
CA ILE A 102 -15.39 -6.62 5.13
C ILE A 102 -16.58 -6.92 4.21
N LEU A 103 -16.35 -7.71 3.16
CA LEU A 103 -17.38 -8.16 2.21
C LEU A 103 -17.83 -9.60 2.47
N ALA A 104 -17.42 -10.21 3.58
CA ALA A 104 -17.78 -11.57 3.91
C ALA A 104 -19.31 -11.72 4.06
N VAL A 105 -19.81 -12.88 3.65
CA VAL A 105 -21.21 -13.29 3.80
C VAL A 105 -21.31 -14.44 4.80
N ASP A 106 -22.42 -14.50 5.53
CA ASP A 106 -22.74 -15.57 6.46
C ASP A 106 -23.22 -16.84 5.72
N GLY A 107 -23.48 -17.92 6.47
CA GLY A 107 -23.96 -19.18 5.89
C GLY A 107 -25.34 -19.11 5.23
N ASN A 108 -26.06 -18.00 5.41
CA ASN A 108 -27.36 -17.73 4.78
C ASN A 108 -27.22 -16.78 3.58
N GLY A 109 -26.00 -16.36 3.23
CA GLY A 109 -25.72 -15.44 2.13
C GLY A 109 -25.91 -13.96 2.47
N ASN A 110 -26.13 -13.60 3.72
CA ASN A 110 -26.24 -12.20 4.15
C ASN A 110 -24.86 -11.61 4.41
N ALA A 111 -24.66 -10.33 4.06
CA ALA A 111 -23.42 -9.64 4.41
C ALA A 111 -23.24 -9.57 5.94
N VAL A 112 -22.04 -9.94 6.42
CA VAL A 112 -21.70 -9.85 7.85
C VAL A 112 -21.67 -8.40 8.33
N TYR A 113 -21.16 -7.49 7.48
CA TYR A 113 -21.21 -6.04 7.68
C TYR A 113 -22.00 -5.42 6.53
N GLY A 114 -23.31 -5.29 6.71
CA GLY A 114 -24.25 -4.95 5.63
C GLY A 114 -24.22 -3.48 5.24
N THR A 115 -24.07 -2.59 6.22
CA THR A 115 -24.19 -1.14 6.03
C THR A 115 -22.83 -0.45 5.86
N PRO A 116 -22.76 0.69 5.13
CA PRO A 116 -21.55 1.52 5.10
C PRO A 116 -21.01 1.90 6.47
N GLN A 117 -21.91 2.21 7.41
CA GLN A 117 -21.57 2.57 8.79
C GLN A 117 -20.83 1.42 9.50
N GLU A 118 -21.36 0.20 9.47
CA GLU A 118 -20.71 -0.97 10.07
C GLU A 118 -19.34 -1.24 9.44
N LYS A 119 -19.19 -0.99 8.13
CA LYS A 119 -17.91 -1.17 7.45
C LYS A 119 -16.87 -0.16 7.92
N PHE A 120 -17.24 1.11 8.07
CA PHE A 120 -16.33 2.13 8.62
C PHE A 120 -16.01 1.90 10.10
N GLN A 121 -16.99 1.43 10.90
CA GLN A 121 -16.73 1.01 12.28
C GLN A 121 -15.76 -0.17 12.32
N MET A 122 -15.93 -1.18 11.47
CA MET A 122 -14.98 -2.29 11.41
C MET A 122 -13.57 -1.82 10.94
N MET A 123 -13.48 -0.96 9.93
CA MET A 123 -12.19 -0.38 9.52
C MET A 123 -11.54 0.43 10.65
N THR A 124 -12.33 1.15 11.44
CA THR A 124 -11.86 1.84 12.65
C THR A 124 -11.29 0.85 13.66
N ALA A 125 -12.01 -0.24 13.94
CA ALA A 125 -11.58 -1.27 14.89
C ALA A 125 -10.25 -1.91 14.48
N VAL A 126 -10.13 -2.32 13.21
CA VAL A 126 -8.90 -2.95 12.68
C VAL A 126 -7.74 -1.95 12.69
N SER A 127 -7.95 -0.71 12.25
CA SER A 127 -6.90 0.32 12.26
C SER A 127 -6.41 0.67 13.68
N LEU A 128 -7.30 0.74 14.67
CA LEU A 128 -6.93 0.98 16.07
C LEU A 128 -6.24 -0.23 16.70
N ASN A 129 -6.70 -1.45 16.44
CA ASN A 129 -6.00 -2.67 16.85
C ASN A 129 -4.59 -2.70 16.28
N PHE A 130 -4.45 -2.39 14.99
CA PHE A 130 -3.17 -2.36 14.32
C PHE A 130 -2.25 -1.27 14.88
N ALA A 131 -2.78 -0.07 15.12
CA ALA A 131 -2.06 1.02 15.78
C ALA A 131 -1.61 0.63 17.20
N ALA A 132 -2.46 -0.06 17.98
CA ALA A 132 -2.13 -0.53 19.32
C ALA A 132 -1.02 -1.60 19.30
N ILE A 133 -1.09 -2.56 18.37
CA ILE A 133 -0.01 -3.54 18.15
C ILE A 133 1.30 -2.82 17.83
N LEU A 134 1.27 -1.87 16.88
CA LEU A 134 2.45 -1.11 16.48
C LEU A 134 3.04 -0.30 17.63
N PHE A 135 2.20 0.40 18.38
CA PHE A 135 2.61 1.17 19.53
C PHE A 135 3.25 0.27 20.59
N PHE A 136 2.60 -0.85 20.92
CA PHE A 136 3.12 -1.83 21.89
C PHE A 136 4.47 -2.40 21.45
N MET A 137 4.61 -2.79 20.18
CA MET A 137 5.85 -3.33 19.65
C MET A 137 6.97 -2.29 19.60
N GLY A 138 6.65 -1.02 19.29
CA GLY A 138 7.62 0.09 19.29
C GLY A 138 8.06 0.48 20.72
N ALA A 139 7.14 0.47 21.69
CA ALA A 139 7.43 0.77 23.08
C ALA A 139 8.27 -0.32 23.77
N THR A 140 8.05 -1.59 23.40
CA THR A 140 8.72 -2.73 24.02
C THR A 140 9.95 -3.23 23.26
N GLY A 141 10.10 -2.87 21.99
CA GLY A 141 11.14 -3.41 21.10
C GLY A 141 10.93 -4.89 20.72
N LEU A 142 9.76 -5.48 21.01
CA LEU A 142 9.50 -6.92 20.83
C LEU A 142 9.27 -7.35 19.37
N GLY A 143 9.16 -6.42 18.43
CA GLY A 143 8.81 -6.73 17.03
C GLY A 143 9.74 -7.76 16.38
N HIS A 144 11.06 -7.60 16.52
CA HIS A 144 12.04 -8.56 16.01
C HIS A 144 11.93 -9.94 16.65
N ARG A 145 11.51 -10.00 17.92
CA ARG A 145 11.32 -11.27 18.63
C ARG A 145 10.06 -11.98 18.18
N PHE A 146 8.97 -11.24 17.98
CA PHE A 146 7.70 -11.77 17.49
C PHE A 146 7.86 -12.46 16.13
N ILE A 147 8.57 -11.82 15.20
CA ILE A 147 8.67 -12.34 13.82
C ILE A 147 9.65 -13.51 13.71
N ARG A 148 10.73 -13.51 14.50
CA ARG A 148 11.61 -14.69 14.61
C ARG A 148 10.90 -15.89 15.23
N TRP A 149 9.99 -15.64 16.17
CA TRP A 149 9.20 -16.71 16.79
C TRP A 149 8.14 -17.30 15.86
N LEU A 150 7.59 -16.50 14.94
CA LEU A 150 6.56 -16.96 14.01
C LEU A 150 7.13 -17.99 13.02
N PRO A 151 6.53 -19.18 12.86
CA PRO A 151 7.03 -20.18 11.92
C PRO A 151 6.90 -19.73 10.45
N ASP A 152 7.84 -20.14 9.60
CA ASP A 152 7.89 -19.71 8.20
C ASP A 152 6.70 -20.22 7.38
N ALA A 153 6.18 -21.41 7.69
CA ALA A 153 4.96 -21.93 7.08
C ALA A 153 3.74 -21.01 7.34
N LEU A 154 3.61 -20.46 8.55
CA LEU A 154 2.53 -19.56 8.91
C LEU A 154 2.69 -18.18 8.26
N LYS A 155 3.92 -17.63 8.24
CA LYS A 155 4.23 -16.39 7.48
C LYS A 155 3.88 -16.54 6.01
N SER A 156 4.35 -17.63 5.40
CA SER A 156 4.09 -17.98 3.99
C SER A 156 2.59 -18.13 3.74
N GLY A 157 1.87 -18.80 4.64
CA GLY A 157 0.42 -18.97 4.54
C GLY A 157 -0.38 -17.67 4.58
N ILE A 158 -0.01 -16.72 5.46
CA ILE A 158 -0.65 -15.40 5.52
C ILE A 158 -0.42 -14.62 4.22
N ILE A 159 0.82 -14.59 3.72
CA ILE A 159 1.17 -13.87 2.48
C ILE A 159 0.52 -14.53 1.25
N LEU A 160 0.46 -15.87 1.22
CA LEU A 160 -0.21 -16.61 0.17
C LEU A 160 -1.74 -16.43 0.22
N GLY A 161 -2.34 -16.34 1.42
CA GLY A 161 -3.77 -16.03 1.59
C GLY A 161 -4.12 -14.67 1.02
N ALA A 162 -3.30 -13.66 1.30
CA ALA A 162 -3.38 -12.35 0.66
C ALA A 162 -3.32 -12.42 -0.87
N ALA A 163 -2.42 -13.25 -1.41
CA ALA A 163 -2.29 -13.44 -2.85
C ALA A 163 -3.56 -14.04 -3.47
N ILE A 164 -4.09 -15.11 -2.87
CA ILE A 164 -5.30 -15.78 -3.33
C ILE A 164 -6.50 -14.82 -3.26
N ALA A 165 -6.68 -14.11 -2.14
CA ALA A 165 -7.74 -13.11 -1.99
C ALA A 165 -7.67 -12.02 -3.08
N ALA A 166 -6.46 -11.56 -3.43
CA ALA A 166 -6.27 -10.53 -4.44
C ALA A 166 -6.70 -11.01 -5.83
N LEU A 167 -6.26 -12.22 -6.20
CA LEU A 167 -6.58 -12.83 -7.49
C LEU A 167 -8.06 -13.18 -7.58
N MET A 168 -8.65 -13.74 -6.53
CA MET A 168 -10.09 -14.01 -6.47
C MET A 168 -10.91 -12.72 -6.63
N ARG A 169 -10.50 -11.62 -5.99
CA ARG A 169 -11.23 -10.35 -6.10
C ARG A 169 -11.30 -9.82 -7.53
N VAL A 170 -10.26 -10.04 -8.34
CA VAL A 170 -10.23 -9.56 -9.74
C VAL A 170 -10.83 -10.59 -10.70
N MET A 171 -10.57 -11.88 -10.48
CA MET A 171 -10.95 -12.96 -11.41
C MET A 171 -12.35 -13.52 -11.16
N LEU A 172 -12.81 -13.53 -9.91
CA LEU A 172 -14.12 -14.04 -9.48
C LEU A 172 -15.07 -12.92 -9.08
N ASP A 173 -14.90 -11.73 -9.66
CA ASP A 173 -15.70 -10.56 -9.32
C ASP A 173 -17.19 -10.78 -9.65
N GLU A 174 -17.95 -11.25 -8.66
CA GLU A 174 -19.36 -11.64 -8.81
C GLU A 174 -20.25 -10.49 -9.32
N LYS A 175 -19.87 -9.25 -8.99
CA LYS A 175 -20.57 -8.04 -9.44
C LYS A 175 -20.11 -7.53 -10.80
N LYS A 176 -19.07 -8.13 -11.39
CA LYS A 176 -18.47 -7.73 -12.67
C LYS A 176 -17.99 -6.26 -12.72
N GLU A 177 -17.69 -5.66 -11.58
CA GLU A 177 -17.39 -4.22 -11.43
C GLU A 177 -15.96 -3.85 -11.84
N LEU A 178 -15.04 -4.81 -11.83
CA LEU A 178 -13.62 -4.66 -12.16
C LEU A 178 -13.30 -5.20 -13.55
N LEU A 179 -12.67 -6.38 -13.63
CA LEU A 179 -12.17 -6.94 -14.89
C LEU A 179 -13.29 -7.08 -15.93
N LEU A 180 -14.48 -7.50 -15.50
CA LEU A 180 -15.58 -7.77 -16.42
C LEU A 180 -16.30 -6.51 -16.92
N LYS A 181 -16.02 -5.34 -16.36
CA LYS A 181 -16.53 -4.04 -16.87
C LYS A 181 -15.73 -3.56 -18.08
N GLN A 182 -14.41 -3.80 -18.09
CA GLN A 182 -13.47 -3.38 -19.15
C GLN A 182 -12.48 -4.52 -19.45
N PRO A 183 -12.97 -5.67 -19.97
CA PRO A 183 -12.21 -6.91 -20.03
C PRO A 183 -10.97 -6.84 -20.92
N ILE A 184 -11.06 -6.26 -22.12
CA ILE A 184 -9.94 -6.20 -23.06
C ILE A 184 -8.87 -5.26 -22.51
N THR A 185 -9.27 -4.05 -22.12
CA THR A 185 -8.36 -3.02 -21.62
C THR A 185 -7.65 -3.46 -20.35
N THR A 186 -8.40 -4.02 -19.39
CA THR A 186 -7.85 -4.53 -18.13
C THR A 186 -6.89 -5.68 -18.38
N THR A 187 -7.27 -6.65 -19.22
CA THR A 187 -6.43 -7.82 -19.53
C THR A 187 -5.12 -7.40 -20.19
N VAL A 188 -5.17 -6.51 -21.20
CA VAL A 188 -3.97 -6.03 -21.89
C VAL A 188 -3.06 -5.27 -20.93
N ALA A 189 -3.61 -4.38 -20.11
CA ALA A 189 -2.84 -3.62 -19.13
C ALA A 189 -2.16 -4.55 -18.11
N VAL A 190 -2.89 -5.52 -17.55
CA VAL A 190 -2.38 -6.51 -16.59
C VAL A 190 -1.30 -7.38 -17.23
N ALA A 191 -1.54 -7.89 -18.44
CA ALA A 191 -0.59 -8.74 -19.15
C ALA A 191 0.72 -8.01 -19.40
N ILE A 192 0.67 -6.76 -19.87
CA ILE A 192 1.88 -5.96 -20.11
C ILE A 192 2.64 -5.70 -18.82
N CYS A 193 1.96 -5.34 -17.74
CA CYS A 193 2.60 -5.14 -16.44
C CYS A 193 3.24 -6.44 -15.92
N LEU A 194 2.57 -7.59 -16.01
CA LEU A 194 3.13 -8.88 -15.60
C LEU A 194 4.33 -9.28 -16.47
N ILE A 195 4.24 -9.09 -17.79
CA ILE A 195 5.33 -9.39 -18.73
C ILE A 195 6.53 -8.50 -18.44
N LEU A 196 6.32 -7.18 -18.33
CA LEU A 196 7.41 -6.25 -18.06
C LEU A 196 8.05 -6.51 -16.68
N THR A 197 7.26 -6.87 -15.66
CA THR A 197 7.78 -7.00 -14.29
C THR A 197 8.34 -8.41 -14.00
N PHE A 198 7.72 -9.49 -14.46
CA PHE A 198 8.05 -10.86 -14.01
C PHE A 198 8.52 -11.81 -15.13
N SER A 199 8.45 -11.43 -16.41
CA SER A 199 8.87 -12.32 -17.50
C SER A 199 10.38 -12.51 -17.54
N LEU A 200 10.85 -13.74 -17.33
CA LEU A 200 12.28 -14.10 -17.43
C LEU A 200 12.89 -13.73 -18.79
N PRO A 201 12.25 -13.98 -19.96
CA PRO A 201 12.72 -13.48 -21.25
C PRO A 201 12.93 -11.96 -21.29
N VAL A 202 11.96 -11.20 -20.78
CA VAL A 202 12.03 -9.72 -20.79
C VAL A 202 13.14 -9.23 -19.86
N GLN A 203 13.33 -9.86 -18.69
CA GLN A 203 14.43 -9.52 -17.79
C GLN A 203 15.80 -9.67 -18.47
N ARG A 204 15.98 -10.68 -19.33
CA ARG A 204 17.20 -10.80 -20.16
C ARG A 204 17.32 -9.70 -21.20
N LEU A 205 16.22 -9.33 -21.85
CA LEU A 205 16.20 -8.25 -22.85
C LEU A 205 16.52 -6.88 -22.24
N LYS A 206 16.07 -6.61 -21.01
CA LYS A 206 16.38 -5.36 -20.29
C LYS A 206 17.88 -5.13 -20.09
N LEU A 207 18.66 -6.20 -19.94
CA LEU A 207 20.13 -6.11 -19.85
C LEU A 207 20.76 -5.59 -21.15
N ARG A 208 20.12 -5.84 -22.29
CA ARG A 208 20.59 -5.40 -23.60
C ARG A 208 20.03 -4.02 -23.97
N TRP A 209 18.76 -3.74 -23.66
CA TRP A 209 18.04 -2.56 -24.14
C TRP A 209 17.70 -1.59 -23.00
N ARG A 210 18.50 -0.52 -22.88
CA ARG A 210 18.36 0.48 -21.80
C ARG A 210 16.99 1.17 -21.77
N TRP A 211 16.35 1.37 -22.93
CA TRP A 211 15.01 1.97 -22.99
C TRP A 211 13.94 1.04 -22.39
N LEU A 212 14.05 -0.27 -22.62
CA LEU A 212 13.14 -1.28 -22.09
C LEU A 212 13.32 -1.43 -20.57
N ALA A 213 14.55 -1.36 -20.09
CA ALA A 213 14.84 -1.34 -18.66
C ALA A 213 14.23 -0.11 -17.98
N LYS A 214 14.39 1.09 -18.57
CA LYS A 214 13.76 2.32 -18.07
C LYS A 214 12.24 2.23 -18.07
N PHE A 215 11.64 1.76 -19.17
CA PHE A 215 10.19 1.66 -19.31
C PHE A 215 9.59 0.67 -18.30
N ALA A 216 10.18 -0.51 -18.14
CA ALA A 216 9.75 -1.48 -17.14
C ALA A 216 10.04 -1.04 -15.70
N GLY A 217 11.03 -0.17 -15.50
CA GLY A 217 11.35 0.45 -14.21
C GLY A 217 10.29 1.44 -13.72
N LEU A 218 9.29 1.80 -14.54
CA LEU A 218 8.20 2.72 -14.17
C LEU A 218 7.07 2.04 -13.36
N GLY A 219 7.22 0.75 -13.01
CA GLY A 219 6.26 0.02 -12.18
C GLY A 219 4.92 -0.23 -12.88
N LEU A 220 3.83 0.32 -12.32
CA LEU A 220 2.47 0.16 -12.85
C LEU A 220 2.15 1.10 -14.03
N LEU A 221 2.95 2.16 -14.20
CA LEU A 221 2.71 3.21 -15.20
C LEU A 221 2.59 2.69 -16.65
N PRO A 222 3.41 1.72 -17.12
CA PRO A 222 3.24 1.14 -18.44
C PRO A 222 1.84 0.56 -18.67
N GLY A 223 1.27 -0.12 -17.67
CA GLY A 223 -0.09 -0.65 -17.75
C GLY A 223 -1.13 0.44 -17.88
N PHE A 224 -0.98 1.55 -17.14
CA PHE A 224 -1.87 2.71 -17.24
C PHE A 224 -1.81 3.38 -18.60
N VAL A 225 -0.61 3.59 -19.12
CA VAL A 225 -0.41 4.20 -20.45
C VAL A 225 -1.06 3.34 -21.52
N ILE A 226 -0.87 2.02 -21.47
CA ILE A 226 -1.49 1.13 -22.44
C ILE A 226 -3.01 1.10 -22.27
N ALA A 227 -3.53 1.06 -21.05
CA ALA A 227 -4.97 1.14 -20.80
C ALA A 227 -5.58 2.41 -21.40
N ALA A 228 -4.92 3.55 -21.21
CA ALA A 228 -5.37 4.84 -21.74
C ALA A 228 -5.36 4.90 -23.27
N ILE A 229 -4.48 4.14 -23.93
CA ILE A 229 -4.41 4.05 -25.40
C ILE A 229 -5.41 3.04 -25.95
N VAL A 230 -5.47 1.84 -25.36
CA VAL A 230 -6.25 0.70 -25.89
C VAL A 230 -7.74 0.86 -25.62
N GLY A 231 -8.12 1.32 -24.43
CA GLY A 231 -9.52 1.42 -24.04
C GLY A 231 -10.41 2.29 -24.94
N PRO A 232 -9.96 3.49 -25.39
CA PRO A 232 -10.76 4.33 -26.28
C PRO A 232 -10.65 3.96 -27.77
N LEU A 233 -9.90 2.91 -28.15
CA LEU A 233 -9.81 2.51 -29.56
C LEU A 233 -11.21 2.14 -30.10
N PRO A 234 -11.55 2.49 -31.34
CA PRO A 234 -12.91 2.27 -31.89
C PRO A 234 -13.38 0.81 -31.84
N TRP A 235 -12.45 -0.14 -31.96
CA TRP A 235 -12.72 -1.59 -31.92
C TRP A 235 -12.82 -2.17 -30.50
N VAL A 236 -12.37 -1.44 -29.48
CA VAL A 236 -12.44 -1.83 -28.07
C VAL A 236 -13.58 -1.08 -27.38
N ASN A 237 -13.56 0.25 -27.47
CA ASN A 237 -14.61 1.18 -26.99
C ASN A 237 -15.05 0.94 -25.53
N GLU A 238 -14.13 0.52 -24.66
CA GLU A 238 -14.37 0.24 -23.24
C GLU A 238 -14.14 1.47 -22.35
N ILE A 239 -13.44 2.49 -22.87
CA ILE A 239 -13.19 3.75 -22.18
C ILE A 239 -13.71 4.90 -23.04
N SER A 240 -14.53 5.76 -22.45
CA SER A 240 -14.86 7.07 -23.00
C SER A 240 -14.25 8.17 -22.14
N TYR A 241 -13.57 9.11 -22.79
CA TYR A 241 -13.13 10.36 -22.18
C TYR A 241 -14.08 11.52 -22.49
N SER A 242 -15.25 11.26 -23.09
CA SER A 242 -16.21 12.30 -23.44
C SER A 242 -16.58 13.19 -22.26
N ASP A 243 -16.78 12.58 -21.09
CA ASP A 243 -17.20 13.29 -19.88
C ASP A 243 -16.04 14.08 -19.29
N ALA A 244 -14.82 13.53 -19.38
CA ALA A 244 -13.61 14.24 -18.99
C ALA A 244 -13.39 15.49 -19.85
N ILE A 245 -13.54 15.37 -21.17
CA ILE A 245 -13.38 16.49 -22.11
C ILE A 245 -14.46 17.54 -21.89
N LYS A 246 -15.72 17.13 -21.67
CA LYS A 246 -16.84 18.05 -21.39
C LYS A 246 -16.69 18.76 -20.04
N SER A 247 -16.02 18.13 -19.08
CA SER A 247 -15.78 18.69 -17.74
C SER A 247 -14.65 19.72 -17.68
N ILE A 248 -13.96 20.00 -18.79
CA ILE A 248 -12.96 21.06 -18.87
C ILE A 248 -13.71 22.41 -18.89
N GLY A 249 -14.18 22.84 -17.73
CA GLY A 249 -14.67 24.19 -17.51
C GLY A 249 -13.51 25.17 -17.31
N THR A 250 -13.78 26.44 -17.56
CA THR A 250 -12.80 27.52 -17.36
C THR A 250 -12.96 28.23 -16.01
N ASN A 251 -14.01 27.91 -15.24
CA ASN A 251 -14.26 28.54 -13.96
C ASN A 251 -13.46 27.85 -12.84
N PHE A 252 -13.18 28.59 -11.77
CA PHE A 252 -12.44 28.08 -10.61
C PHE A 252 -13.03 26.79 -10.03
N ASN A 253 -14.37 26.72 -9.90
CA ASN A 253 -15.09 25.55 -9.37
C ASN A 253 -15.06 24.34 -10.30
N ASP A 254 -14.74 24.53 -11.59
CA ASP A 254 -14.59 23.45 -12.57
C ASP A 254 -13.15 22.91 -12.61
N ILE A 255 -12.20 23.66 -12.03
CA ILE A 255 -10.76 23.34 -12.02
C ILE A 255 -10.34 22.77 -10.67
N ILE A 256 -10.80 23.37 -9.56
CA ILE A 256 -10.39 23.02 -8.20
C ILE A 256 -11.55 22.37 -7.44
N LEU A 257 -11.37 21.10 -7.07
CA LEU A 257 -12.20 20.42 -6.08
C LEU A 257 -11.76 20.87 -4.69
N ILE A 258 -12.70 21.43 -3.94
CA ILE A 258 -12.57 21.53 -2.49
C ILE A 258 -13.19 20.25 -1.93
N PRO A 259 -12.41 19.28 -1.41
CA PRO A 259 -12.97 18.01 -0.98
C PRO A 259 -13.94 18.21 0.18
N PRO A 260 -15.11 17.54 0.21
CA PRO A 260 -16.14 17.74 1.22
C PRO A 260 -15.77 17.06 2.55
N PHE A 261 -14.76 17.59 3.24
CA PHE A 261 -14.22 16.98 4.47
C PHE A 261 -15.24 16.87 5.60
N ALA A 262 -16.16 17.83 5.72
CA ALA A 262 -17.20 17.80 6.74
C ALA A 262 -18.22 16.66 6.47
N ASP A 263 -18.68 16.52 5.23
CA ASP A 263 -19.62 15.47 4.84
C ASP A 263 -18.98 14.09 4.97
N LEU A 264 -17.72 13.96 4.54
CA LEU A 264 -16.92 12.76 4.75
C LEU A 264 -16.84 12.43 6.25
N PHE A 265 -16.42 13.38 7.08
CA PHE A 265 -16.25 13.17 8.52
C PHE A 265 -17.54 12.65 9.16
N ASN A 266 -18.68 13.24 8.82
CA ASN A 266 -19.99 12.83 9.33
C ASN A 266 -20.41 11.41 8.91
N LYS A 267 -19.86 10.88 7.81
CA LYS A 267 -20.15 9.55 7.28
C LYS A 267 -19.17 8.46 7.72
N VAL A 268 -17.95 8.84 8.11
CA VAL A 268 -16.88 7.84 8.30
C VAL A 268 -16.24 7.88 9.68
N SER A 269 -16.22 9.03 10.37
CA SER A 269 -15.51 9.15 11.64
C SER A 269 -16.29 8.48 12.77
N PRO A 270 -15.65 7.68 13.65
CA PRO A 270 -16.30 7.11 14.83
C PRO A 270 -16.89 8.17 15.77
N PHE A 271 -16.42 9.42 15.71
CA PHE A 271 -17.01 10.53 16.47
C PHE A 271 -18.42 10.91 15.98
N ALA A 272 -18.74 10.66 14.70
CA ALA A 272 -20.03 10.97 14.09
C ALA A 272 -20.91 9.72 13.93
N ILE A 273 -20.35 8.61 13.46
CA ILE A 273 -21.09 7.36 13.19
C ILE A 273 -21.12 6.40 14.39
N GLY A 274 -20.51 6.78 15.52
CA GLY A 274 -20.37 5.95 16.70
C GLY A 274 -19.15 5.02 16.65
N TRP A 275 -18.67 4.66 17.83
CA TRP A 275 -17.50 3.78 17.99
C TRP A 275 -17.82 2.33 17.62
N PRO A 276 -16.81 1.55 17.19
CA PRO A 276 -16.97 0.11 16.98
C PRO A 276 -17.30 -0.60 18.29
N SER A 277 -18.10 -1.66 18.22
CA SER A 277 -18.37 -2.51 19.39
C SER A 277 -17.12 -3.29 19.80
N LEU A 278 -17.09 -3.76 21.06
CA LEU A 278 -16.03 -4.65 21.53
C LEU A 278 -15.90 -5.92 20.66
N THR A 279 -17.02 -6.44 20.16
CA THR A 279 -17.01 -7.60 19.25
C THR A 279 -16.29 -7.28 17.95
N MET A 280 -16.51 -6.09 17.35
CA MET A 280 -15.77 -5.67 16.15
C MET A 280 -14.26 -5.56 16.41
N PHE A 281 -13.84 -5.06 17.58
CA PHE A 281 -12.43 -5.07 17.96
C PHE A 281 -11.88 -6.50 18.06
N LEU A 282 -12.62 -7.44 18.63
CA LEU A 282 -12.18 -8.84 18.73
C LEU A 282 -12.14 -9.51 17.35
N ASP A 283 -13.17 -9.32 16.52
CA ASP A 283 -13.27 -9.93 15.18
C ASP A 283 -12.21 -9.39 14.21
N GLY A 284 -11.88 -8.09 14.31
CA GLY A 284 -10.85 -7.45 13.48
C GLY A 284 -9.41 -7.70 13.96
N PHE A 285 -9.20 -8.27 15.14
CA PHE A 285 -7.86 -8.43 15.74
C PHE A 285 -6.92 -9.36 14.95
N PRO A 286 -7.35 -10.54 14.45
CA PRO A 286 -6.48 -11.40 13.64
C PRO A 286 -6.01 -10.72 12.36
N LEU A 287 -6.88 -9.92 11.74
CA LEU A 287 -6.54 -9.15 10.54
C LEU A 287 -5.45 -8.11 10.84
N ALA A 288 -5.50 -7.46 12.00
CA ALA A 288 -4.45 -6.55 12.44
C ALA A 288 -3.12 -7.29 12.68
N ILE A 289 -3.13 -8.51 13.25
CA ILE A 289 -1.93 -9.35 13.39
C ILE A 289 -1.35 -9.72 12.02
N MET A 290 -2.18 -10.17 11.09
CA MET A 290 -1.75 -10.49 9.73
C MET A 290 -1.13 -9.27 9.03
N GLY A 291 -1.76 -8.10 9.19
CA GLY A 291 -1.22 -6.83 8.73
C GLY A 291 0.17 -6.53 9.31
N TYR A 292 0.39 -6.84 10.60
CA TYR A 292 1.68 -6.65 11.26
C TYR A 292 2.76 -7.59 10.72
N VAL A 293 2.42 -8.87 10.49
CA VAL A 293 3.34 -9.84 9.87
C VAL A 293 3.79 -9.36 8.49
N ILE A 294 2.86 -8.87 7.68
CA ILE A 294 3.15 -8.35 6.34
C ILE A 294 4.01 -7.08 6.43
N LEU A 295 3.57 -6.09 7.21
CA LEU A 295 4.27 -4.81 7.38
C LEU A 295 5.71 -5.00 7.90
N PHE A 296 5.95 -5.98 8.76
CA PHE A 296 7.30 -6.22 9.25
C PHE A 296 8.24 -6.72 8.15
N GLY A 297 7.74 -7.55 7.23
CA GLY A 297 8.48 -7.93 6.01
C GLY A 297 8.86 -6.71 5.16
N ASP A 298 7.96 -5.73 5.07
CA ASP A 298 8.22 -4.46 4.39
C ASP A 298 9.30 -3.64 5.11
N LEU A 299 9.30 -3.57 6.45
CA LEU A 299 10.35 -2.88 7.22
C LEU A 299 11.73 -3.49 6.97
N ILE A 300 11.84 -4.82 6.98
CA ILE A 300 13.10 -5.52 6.67
C ILE A 300 13.53 -5.21 5.24
N THR A 301 12.63 -5.38 4.28
CA THR A 301 12.93 -5.17 2.86
C THR A 301 13.43 -3.74 2.60
N GLY A 302 12.75 -2.75 3.19
CA GLY A 302 13.15 -1.35 3.06
C GLY A 302 14.54 -1.09 3.66
N ALA A 303 14.83 -1.71 4.80
CA ALA A 303 16.12 -1.59 5.47
C ALA A 303 17.26 -2.22 4.67
N GLU A 304 17.07 -3.44 4.15
CA GLU A 304 18.04 -4.14 3.32
C GLU A 304 18.37 -3.35 2.04
N VAL A 305 17.36 -2.79 1.37
CA VAL A 305 17.55 -1.96 0.17
C VAL A 305 18.42 -0.73 0.45
N ILE A 306 18.21 -0.05 1.58
CA ILE A 306 19.04 1.09 1.97
C ILE A 306 20.46 0.63 2.33
N GLN A 307 20.58 -0.45 3.10
CA GLN A 307 21.88 -0.97 3.56
C GLN A 307 22.76 -1.43 2.39
N ASP A 308 22.19 -2.07 1.36
CA ASP A 308 22.91 -2.43 0.13
C ASP A 308 23.45 -1.20 -0.64
N ALA A 309 22.67 -0.11 -0.66
CA ALA A 309 23.04 1.11 -1.37
C ALA A 309 23.98 2.04 -0.57
N GLN A 310 23.97 1.96 0.77
CA GLN A 310 24.70 2.84 1.68
C GLN A 310 26.21 2.96 1.40
N PRO A 311 26.96 1.89 1.05
CA PRO A 311 28.38 1.99 0.69
C PRO A 311 28.68 2.90 -0.51
N SER A 312 27.70 3.12 -1.39
CA SER A 312 27.85 4.02 -2.56
C SER A 312 27.63 5.50 -2.21
N ARG A 313 27.16 5.80 -0.99
CA ARG A 313 26.83 7.14 -0.51
C ARG A 313 27.50 7.46 0.84
N PRO A 314 28.85 7.49 0.91
CA PRO A 314 29.56 7.85 2.14
C PRO A 314 29.32 9.31 2.56
N ASP A 315 28.80 10.15 1.66
CA ASP A 315 28.47 11.55 1.91
C ASP A 315 27.19 11.77 2.73
N GLU A 316 26.33 10.75 2.87
CA GLU A 316 25.07 10.79 3.63
C GLU A 316 24.92 9.56 4.52
N LYS A 317 24.65 9.76 5.80
CA LYS A 317 24.30 8.65 6.71
C LYS A 317 22.78 8.50 6.79
N ILE A 318 22.25 7.31 6.52
CA ILE A 318 20.85 6.99 6.76
C ILE A 318 20.71 6.16 8.04
N VAL A 319 19.99 6.70 9.03
CA VAL A 319 19.70 5.98 10.28
C VAL A 319 18.31 5.35 10.23
N ILE A 320 18.30 4.03 10.26
CA ILE A 320 17.12 3.19 10.35
C ILE A 320 16.86 2.92 11.83
N ASP A 321 15.79 3.51 12.36
CA ASP A 321 15.31 3.27 13.71
C ASP A 321 13.94 2.60 13.63
N VAL A 322 13.90 1.32 13.98
CA VAL A 322 12.68 0.50 13.89
C VAL A 322 11.63 0.95 14.90
N ASN A 323 12.01 1.44 16.08
CA ASN A 323 11.05 1.93 17.08
C ASN A 323 10.39 3.22 16.58
N ARG A 324 11.17 4.14 15.99
CA ARG A 324 10.65 5.33 15.32
C ARG A 324 9.63 4.97 14.24
N SER A 325 9.95 3.99 13.39
CA SER A 325 9.03 3.50 12.36
C SER A 325 7.73 2.98 12.96
N HIS A 326 7.80 2.19 14.04
CA HIS A 326 6.61 1.68 14.73
C HIS A 326 5.74 2.80 15.30
N PHE A 327 6.32 3.80 15.96
CA PHE A 327 5.55 4.92 16.49
C PHE A 327 4.93 5.79 15.38
N SER A 328 5.67 6.06 14.30
CA SER A 328 5.17 6.76 13.11
C SER A 328 3.94 6.04 12.52
N LEU A 329 4.05 4.72 12.35
CA LEU A 329 2.96 3.89 11.82
C LEU A 329 1.78 3.82 12.79
N ALA A 330 2.01 3.70 14.09
CA ALA A 330 0.97 3.69 15.10
C ALA A 330 0.16 5.00 15.08
N ILE A 331 0.84 6.14 15.08
CA ILE A 331 0.20 7.47 15.03
C ILE A 331 -0.59 7.61 13.73
N ARG A 332 0.00 7.30 12.57
CA ARG A 332 -0.67 7.42 11.26
C ARG A 332 -1.90 6.52 11.16
N ASN A 333 -1.83 5.27 11.65
CA ASN A 333 -2.98 4.36 11.64
C ASN A 333 -4.07 4.78 12.62
N ALA A 334 -3.70 5.29 13.80
CA ALA A 334 -4.67 5.86 14.76
C ALA A 334 -5.37 7.08 14.16
N MET A 335 -4.63 8.02 13.55
CA MET A 335 -5.21 9.18 12.88
C MET A 335 -6.13 8.77 11.72
N MET A 336 -5.72 7.78 10.91
CA MET A 336 -6.58 7.24 9.86
C MET A 336 -7.88 6.67 10.44
N ALA A 337 -7.80 5.92 11.55
CA ALA A 337 -8.97 5.36 12.22
C ALA A 337 -9.92 6.40 12.83
N LEU A 338 -9.44 7.59 13.14
CA LEU A 338 -10.26 8.64 13.75
C LEU A 338 -10.91 9.57 12.73
N PHE A 339 -10.25 9.82 11.60
CA PHE A 339 -10.69 10.84 10.64
C PHE A 339 -11.19 10.26 9.31
N SER A 340 -10.66 9.12 8.86
CA SER A 340 -11.01 8.53 7.56
C SER A 340 -10.71 7.02 7.53
N PRO A 341 -11.44 6.19 8.29
CA PRO A 341 -11.03 4.80 8.56
C PRO A 341 -10.96 3.95 7.30
N PHE A 342 -9.76 3.46 6.98
CA PHE A 342 -9.57 2.48 5.90
C PHE A 342 -8.26 1.71 6.09
N PHE A 343 -8.31 0.60 6.82
CA PHE A 343 -7.20 -0.35 6.86
C PHE A 343 -7.08 -1.06 5.49
N PRO A 344 -5.88 -1.31 4.94
CA PRO A 344 -4.54 -1.14 5.53
C PRO A 344 -3.70 -0.05 4.86
N THR A 345 -4.27 1.16 4.71
CA THR A 345 -3.68 2.19 3.85
C THR A 345 -2.44 2.89 4.40
N GLN A 346 -2.10 2.69 5.67
CA GLN A 346 -0.98 3.35 6.33
C GLN A 346 0.16 2.36 6.62
N GLY A 347 0.95 2.05 5.60
CA GLY A 347 2.14 1.19 5.67
C GLY A 347 3.46 1.95 5.69
N CYS A 348 4.57 1.21 5.82
CA CYS A 348 5.93 1.74 5.91
C CYS A 348 6.66 1.82 4.57
N LEU A 349 6.29 0.97 3.60
CA LEU A 349 7.05 0.82 2.38
C LEU A 349 6.14 0.69 1.15
N TRP A 350 6.46 1.45 0.12
CA TRP A 350 6.12 1.13 -1.25
C TRP A 350 7.39 0.65 -1.96
N THR A 351 7.59 -0.66 -2.00
CA THR A 351 8.86 -1.28 -2.42
C THR A 351 9.35 -0.81 -3.78
N GLY A 352 8.46 -0.74 -4.79
CA GLY A 352 8.83 -0.27 -6.13
C GLY A 352 9.38 1.16 -6.14
N VAL A 353 8.66 2.09 -5.50
CA VAL A 353 9.09 3.49 -5.39
C VAL A 353 10.38 3.59 -4.59
N HIS A 354 10.44 2.90 -3.46
CA HIS A 354 11.61 2.90 -2.58
C HIS A 354 12.87 2.43 -3.32
N VAL A 355 12.79 1.32 -4.05
CA VAL A 355 13.92 0.81 -4.84
C VAL A 355 14.34 1.82 -5.92
N ILE A 356 13.41 2.42 -6.66
CA ILE A 356 13.74 3.41 -7.70
C ILE A 356 14.45 4.62 -7.10
N VAL A 357 13.93 5.16 -6.00
CA VAL A 357 14.49 6.32 -5.31
C VAL A 357 15.86 5.99 -4.73
N VAL A 358 16.02 4.83 -4.07
CA VAL A 358 17.29 4.39 -3.49
C VAL A 358 18.34 4.09 -4.58
N GLN A 359 17.96 3.48 -5.71
CA GLN A 359 18.88 3.24 -6.82
C GLN A 359 19.37 4.55 -7.43
N ARG A 360 18.49 5.54 -7.60
CA ARG A 360 18.93 6.85 -8.08
C ARG A 360 19.76 7.60 -7.03
N TRP A 361 19.41 7.48 -5.75
CA TRP A 361 20.24 7.97 -4.66
C TRP A 361 21.64 7.35 -4.72
N ARG A 362 21.77 6.04 -4.99
CA ARG A 362 23.04 5.33 -5.15
C ARG A 362 23.94 5.90 -6.25
N GLU A 363 23.39 6.53 -7.29
CA GLU A 363 24.16 7.14 -8.40
C GLU A 363 25.02 8.35 -7.96
N GLY A 364 24.80 8.87 -6.75
CA GLY A 364 25.63 9.91 -6.15
C GLY A 364 24.90 11.23 -5.93
N ARG A 365 25.58 12.16 -5.24
CA ARG A 365 25.02 13.44 -4.81
C ARG A 365 24.48 14.31 -5.96
N GLN A 366 25.09 14.23 -7.14
CA GLN A 366 24.64 14.98 -8.32
C GLN A 366 23.27 14.47 -8.84
N ALA A 367 23.02 13.16 -8.76
CA ALA A 367 21.75 12.58 -9.18
C ALA A 367 20.63 12.88 -8.17
N MET A 368 20.97 12.84 -6.88
CA MET A 368 20.06 13.11 -5.77
C MET A 368 20.84 13.54 -4.52
N ASP A 369 20.63 14.77 -4.05
CA ASP A 369 21.39 15.33 -2.92
C ASP A 369 21.22 14.52 -1.63
N SER A 370 19.97 14.17 -1.30
CA SER A 370 19.62 13.37 -0.12
C SER A 370 18.53 12.35 -0.44
N LEU A 371 18.57 11.18 0.20
CA LEU A 371 17.48 10.19 0.13
C LEU A 371 16.14 10.81 0.57
N TYR A 372 16.15 11.61 1.64
CA TYR A 372 14.97 12.31 2.13
C TYR A 372 14.45 13.34 1.13
N THR A 373 15.33 13.94 0.32
CA THR A 373 14.92 14.83 -0.77
C THR A 373 14.19 14.07 -1.87
N GLY A 374 14.70 12.90 -2.28
CA GLY A 374 14.03 12.06 -3.27
C GLY A 374 12.66 11.59 -2.81
N ILE A 375 12.59 11.05 -1.59
CA ILE A 375 11.33 10.58 -0.99
C ILE A 375 10.37 11.76 -0.82
N SER A 376 10.77 12.87 -0.21
CA SER A 376 9.87 14.01 0.01
C SER A 376 9.38 14.63 -1.30
N SER A 377 10.22 14.66 -2.34
CA SER A 377 9.82 15.13 -3.68
C SER A 377 8.69 14.30 -4.28
N TYR A 378 8.69 12.99 -4.02
CA TYR A 378 7.67 12.07 -4.49
C TYR A 378 6.28 12.34 -3.85
N TYR A 379 6.22 12.69 -2.56
CA TYR A 379 4.95 12.81 -1.83
C TYR A 379 4.44 14.26 -1.69
N VAL A 380 5.29 15.17 -1.19
CA VAL A 380 4.92 16.56 -0.81
C VAL A 380 4.36 17.33 -1.98
N PHE A 381 4.99 17.18 -3.14
CA PHE A 381 4.74 18.04 -4.27
C PHE A 381 3.57 17.56 -5.12
N GLY A 382 3.22 16.27 -5.04
CA GLY A 382 2.48 15.62 -6.12
C GLY A 382 1.28 14.79 -5.73
N VAL A 383 1.07 14.39 -4.47
CA VAL A 383 0.01 13.42 -4.15
C VAL A 383 -1.24 14.08 -3.54
N PRO A 384 -1.19 14.79 -2.39
CA PRO A 384 -2.42 15.30 -1.79
C PRO A 384 -3.06 16.43 -2.62
N LEU A 385 -2.26 17.41 -3.08
CA LEU A 385 -2.77 18.55 -3.86
C LEU A 385 -3.31 18.14 -5.24
N LEU A 386 -2.85 17.01 -5.77
CA LEU A 386 -3.32 16.45 -7.03
C LEU A 386 -4.81 16.14 -7.02
N TYR A 387 -5.30 15.67 -5.87
CA TYR A 387 -6.70 15.31 -5.68
C TYR A 387 -7.63 16.52 -5.60
N MET A 388 -7.08 17.74 -5.65
CA MET A 388 -7.86 18.95 -5.80
C MET A 388 -8.01 19.36 -7.28
N ILE A 389 -7.33 18.71 -8.23
CA ILE A 389 -7.35 19.10 -9.64
C ILE A 389 -8.42 18.31 -10.40
N LEU A 390 -9.63 18.87 -10.54
CA LEU A 390 -10.79 18.21 -11.15
C LEU A 390 -10.55 17.70 -12.58
N PRO A 391 -9.97 18.48 -13.51
CA PRO A 391 -9.76 18.00 -14.88
C PRO A 391 -8.90 16.74 -14.92
N LEU A 392 -7.89 16.67 -14.05
CA LEU A 392 -7.04 15.49 -13.95
C LEU A 392 -7.81 14.30 -13.38
N LEU A 393 -8.60 14.51 -12.31
CA LEU A 393 -9.44 13.46 -11.74
C LEU A 393 -10.44 12.91 -12.75
N ASN A 394 -11.06 13.76 -13.56
CA ASN A 394 -12.02 13.35 -14.57
C ASN A 394 -11.38 12.54 -15.69
N VAL A 395 -10.13 12.87 -16.08
CA VAL A 395 -9.34 12.05 -17.00
C VAL A 395 -8.97 10.71 -16.37
N LEU A 396 -8.66 10.66 -15.08
CA LEU A 396 -8.27 9.41 -14.41
C LEU A 396 -9.46 8.52 -14.02
N LYS A 397 -10.66 9.09 -13.88
CA LYS A 397 -11.90 8.40 -13.49
C LYS A 397 -12.19 7.11 -14.27
N PRO A 398 -12.14 7.07 -15.62
CA PRO A 398 -12.37 5.83 -16.37
C PRO A 398 -11.29 4.76 -16.18
N LEU A 399 -10.12 5.12 -15.62
CA LEU A 399 -8.99 4.20 -15.40
C LEU A 399 -8.94 3.62 -13.98
N MET A 400 -9.76 4.11 -13.04
CA MET A 400 -9.67 3.74 -11.61
C MET A 400 -9.93 2.24 -11.35
N GLY A 401 -10.91 1.64 -12.05
CA GLY A 401 -11.18 0.20 -11.94
C GLY A 401 -10.02 -0.67 -12.47
N ILE A 402 -9.38 -0.20 -13.55
CA ILE A 402 -8.19 -0.82 -14.12
C ILE A 402 -7.01 -0.67 -13.14
N ALA A 403 -6.88 0.48 -12.48
CA ALA A 403 -5.87 0.73 -11.46
C ALA A 403 -5.96 -0.23 -10.28
N LEU A 404 -7.17 -0.43 -9.77
CA LEU A 404 -7.41 -1.39 -8.71
C LEU A 404 -7.06 -2.82 -9.16
N SER A 405 -7.52 -3.20 -10.35
CA SER A 405 -7.25 -4.54 -10.92
C SER A 405 -5.76 -4.81 -11.12
N LEU A 406 -5.04 -3.86 -11.73
CA LEU A 406 -3.59 -3.90 -11.89
C LEU A 406 -2.88 -4.08 -10.55
N THR A 407 -3.27 -3.27 -9.57
CA THR A 407 -2.68 -3.30 -8.23
C THR A 407 -2.90 -4.65 -7.57
N LEU A 408 -4.12 -5.17 -7.59
CA LEU A 408 -4.46 -6.46 -6.96
C LEU A 408 -3.81 -7.65 -7.66
N VAL A 409 -3.81 -7.71 -9.00
CA VAL A 409 -3.21 -8.85 -9.73
C VAL A 409 -1.69 -8.88 -9.56
N LEU A 410 -1.01 -7.74 -9.72
CA LEU A 410 0.45 -7.70 -9.56
C LEU A 410 0.86 -7.98 -8.13
N THR A 411 0.13 -7.44 -7.15
CA THR A 411 0.35 -7.76 -5.73
C THR A 411 0.13 -9.24 -5.48
N GLY A 412 -0.96 -9.81 -6.00
CA GLY A 412 -1.26 -11.22 -5.86
C GLY A 412 -0.15 -12.11 -6.40
N PHE A 413 0.33 -11.84 -7.62
CA PHE A 413 1.43 -12.58 -8.22
C PHE A 413 2.73 -12.44 -7.39
N ALA A 414 3.10 -11.21 -7.00
CA ALA A 414 4.29 -10.96 -6.20
C ALA A 414 4.26 -11.68 -4.85
N CYS A 415 3.12 -11.61 -4.16
CA CYS A 415 2.93 -12.24 -2.85
C CYS A 415 2.97 -13.77 -2.95
N ALA A 416 2.33 -14.36 -3.97
CA ALA A 416 2.40 -15.80 -4.20
C ALA A 416 3.85 -16.25 -4.45
N TYR A 417 4.59 -15.53 -5.30
CA TYR A 417 5.99 -15.80 -5.59
C TYR A 417 6.86 -15.77 -4.32
N VAL A 418 6.74 -14.70 -3.52
CA VAL A 418 7.49 -14.53 -2.28
C VAL A 418 7.12 -15.60 -1.25
N ALA A 419 5.82 -15.85 -1.06
CA ALA A 419 5.34 -16.86 -0.10
C ALA A 419 5.90 -18.26 -0.42
N MET A 420 5.92 -18.65 -1.70
CA MET A 420 6.50 -19.92 -2.14
C MET A 420 8.02 -20.01 -1.87
N GLY A 421 8.72 -18.88 -1.85
CA GLY A 421 10.15 -18.80 -1.53
C GLY A 421 10.47 -18.88 -0.03
N ILE A 422 9.54 -18.46 0.83
CA ILE A 422 9.70 -18.52 2.30
C ILE A 422 9.66 -19.98 2.76
N SER A 423 8.64 -20.75 2.36
CA SER A 423 8.49 -22.17 2.72
C SER A 423 9.49 -23.05 1.97
N LYS A 424 10.35 -23.77 2.71
CA LYS A 424 11.48 -24.54 2.17
C LYS A 424 11.12 -25.99 1.92
N THR A 425 10.34 -26.60 2.80
CA THR A 425 9.97 -28.02 2.69
C THR A 425 8.62 -28.23 2.01
N PRO A 426 8.37 -29.43 1.41
CA PRO A 426 7.06 -29.75 0.86
C PRO A 426 5.92 -29.64 1.89
N ILE A 427 6.18 -30.01 3.14
CA ILE A 427 5.19 -29.95 4.23
C ILE A 427 4.87 -28.51 4.59
N GLU A 428 5.89 -27.64 4.73
CA GLU A 428 5.68 -26.21 4.98
C GLU A 428 4.85 -25.57 3.87
N ARG A 429 5.10 -25.91 2.59
CA ARG A 429 4.31 -25.43 1.46
C ARG A 429 2.86 -25.92 1.51
N GLY A 430 2.63 -27.17 1.92
CA GLY A 430 1.29 -27.71 2.13
C GLY A 430 0.53 -26.97 3.25
N VAL A 431 1.19 -26.71 4.38
CA VAL A 431 0.61 -25.93 5.49
C VAL A 431 0.36 -24.48 5.09
N ALA A 432 1.27 -23.87 4.33
CA ALA A 432 1.09 -22.51 3.82
C ALA A 432 -0.15 -22.43 2.92
N LEU A 433 -0.34 -23.38 2.00
CA LEU A 433 -1.53 -23.45 1.15
C LEU A 433 -2.81 -23.65 1.97
N LEU A 434 -2.80 -24.60 2.93
CA LEU A 434 -3.95 -24.85 3.80
C LEU A 434 -4.35 -23.60 4.60
N THR A 435 -3.35 -22.91 5.18
CA THR A 435 -3.54 -21.64 5.88
C THR A 435 -4.13 -20.59 4.95
N ALA A 436 -3.54 -20.43 3.76
CA ALA A 436 -3.96 -19.44 2.77
C ALA A 436 -5.42 -19.63 2.34
N VAL A 437 -5.82 -20.85 1.99
CA VAL A 437 -7.20 -21.17 1.60
C VAL A 437 -8.15 -20.95 2.78
N SER A 438 -7.76 -21.36 3.98
CA SER A 438 -8.60 -21.18 5.18
C SER A 438 -8.85 -19.70 5.49
N LEU A 439 -7.83 -18.84 5.34
CA LEU A 439 -7.96 -17.39 5.51
C LEU A 439 -8.91 -16.73 4.50
N VAL A 440 -9.11 -17.33 3.34
CA VAL A 440 -9.98 -16.79 2.29
C VAL A 440 -11.39 -17.37 2.34
N VAL A 441 -11.52 -18.65 2.67
CA VAL A 441 -12.80 -19.36 2.65
C VAL A 441 -13.62 -19.09 3.90
N PHE A 442 -13.00 -18.95 5.07
CA PHE A 442 -13.75 -18.74 6.31
C PHE A 442 -14.07 -17.25 6.52
N PRO A 443 -15.36 -16.87 6.72
CA PRO A 443 -15.75 -15.48 6.99
C PRO A 443 -15.09 -14.89 8.23
N ASN A 444 -14.81 -15.74 9.24
CA ASN A 444 -14.19 -15.32 10.48
C ASN A 444 -12.65 -15.49 10.39
N PRO A 445 -11.86 -14.40 10.45
CA PRO A 445 -10.40 -14.44 10.40
C PRO A 445 -9.75 -15.30 11.50
N TRP A 446 -10.40 -15.44 12.65
CA TRP A 446 -9.92 -16.31 13.73
C TRP A 446 -9.83 -17.76 13.27
N VAL A 447 -10.88 -18.26 12.60
CA VAL A 447 -10.92 -19.67 12.17
C VAL A 447 -9.80 -19.94 11.17
N GLY A 448 -9.65 -19.09 10.16
CA GLY A 448 -8.58 -19.24 9.17
C GLY A 448 -7.19 -19.20 9.80
N MET A 449 -6.95 -18.26 10.72
CA MET A 449 -5.67 -18.16 11.42
C MET A 449 -5.42 -19.35 12.36
N SER A 450 -6.44 -19.82 13.09
CA SER A 450 -6.36 -20.99 13.97
C SER A 450 -6.03 -22.26 13.21
N VAL A 451 -6.65 -22.49 12.04
CA VAL A 451 -6.31 -23.63 11.18
C VAL A 451 -4.82 -23.59 10.80
N GLY A 452 -4.31 -22.41 10.40
CA GLY A 452 -2.90 -22.25 10.08
C GLY A 452 -1.96 -22.49 11.26
N ILE A 453 -2.29 -21.96 12.44
CA ILE A 453 -1.51 -22.18 13.66
C ILE A 453 -1.48 -23.66 14.03
N VAL A 454 -2.64 -24.33 14.09
CA VAL A 454 -2.74 -25.75 14.45
C VAL A 454 -2.02 -26.63 13.42
N ALA A 455 -2.22 -26.40 12.13
CA ALA A 455 -1.54 -27.13 11.07
C ALA A 455 -0.02 -26.96 11.14
N THR A 456 0.45 -25.74 11.41
CA THR A 456 1.88 -25.47 11.59
C THR A 456 2.45 -26.23 12.78
N LEU A 457 1.78 -26.19 13.94
CA LEU A 457 2.24 -26.87 15.15
C LEU A 457 2.28 -28.40 14.99
N LEU A 458 1.27 -28.99 14.35
CA LEU A 458 1.14 -30.45 14.23
C LEU A 458 1.95 -31.05 13.08
N LEU A 459 2.11 -30.34 11.97
CA LEU A 459 2.72 -30.90 10.75
C LEU A 459 4.16 -30.41 10.52
N VAL A 460 4.49 -29.19 10.92
CA VAL A 460 5.85 -28.62 10.75
C VAL A 460 6.61 -28.63 12.08
N GLY A 461 5.93 -28.32 13.18
CA GLY A 461 6.53 -28.09 14.49
C GLY A 461 6.99 -26.65 14.69
N LEU A 462 7.49 -26.35 15.88
CA LEU A 462 8.03 -25.03 16.21
C LEU A 462 9.41 -24.82 15.56
N PRO A 463 9.73 -23.59 15.12
CA PRO A 463 11.05 -23.29 14.58
C PRO A 463 12.14 -23.68 15.58
N LYS A 464 13.18 -24.36 15.10
CA LYS A 464 14.38 -24.61 15.92
C LYS A 464 14.94 -23.24 16.29
N ARG A 465 15.01 -22.95 17.59
CA ARG A 465 15.64 -21.71 18.08
C ARG A 465 17.09 -21.74 17.65
N ASP A 466 17.47 -20.90 16.70
CA ASP A 466 18.88 -20.51 16.60
C ASP A 466 19.22 -19.78 17.91
N PRO A 467 20.35 -20.12 18.56
CA PRO A 467 20.80 -19.38 19.74
C PRO A 467 20.96 -17.90 19.35
N ASP A 468 20.51 -16.99 20.23
CA ASP A 468 20.67 -15.55 20.00
C ASP A 468 22.15 -15.28 19.67
N PRO A 469 22.46 -14.54 18.58
CA PRO A 469 23.81 -14.04 18.40
C PRO A 469 24.09 -13.12 19.60
N ALA A 470 25.10 -13.50 20.39
CA ALA A 470 25.54 -12.80 21.59
C ALA A 470 25.96 -11.35 21.30
#